data_AF-A0A7V9HD21-F1
#
_entry.id   AF-A0A7V9HD21-F1
#
_cell.length_a   1.000
_cell.length_b   1.000
_cell.length_c   1.000
_cell.angle_alpha   90.00
_cell.angle_beta   90.00
_cell.angle_gamma   90.00
#
_symmetry.space_group_name_H-M   'P 1'
#
loop_
_entity.id
_entity.type
_entity.pdbx_description
1 polymer ?
#
loop_
_entity_poly.entity_id
_entity_poly.type
_entity_poly.pdbx_seq_one_letter_code
_entity_poly.pdbx_strand_id
1 'polypeptide(L)'
;MLPTPTPGKAHLTARLRAANPTEKPLLLAGHADVVGVERELWNVDPFGGLVRGGDIIGRGSMDFKGGLAAFTVAAMRLARSKATLNRDVILLAEADEEGGDYGTSWLAENRWPKIEAGISLKGGWVLEDRAGTPRLMGITTVDKNSLSVTLRTRGTSTHSSRPLPDSAIDRLTRALARIGRYETTPPELDPTARRYLRTWTSAFRGRGATDVRAYLRAKGPAARRRAARPSSAASTASSSTA
;
A
#
# COMPACT_ATOMS: atom_id res chain seq x y z
N MET A 1 23.30 -7.74 -7.75
CA MET A 1 21.91 -7.92 -8.23
C MET A 1 21.52 -9.39 -8.10
N LEU A 2 20.23 -9.66 -7.88
CA LEU A 2 19.66 -11.01 -7.86
C LEU A 2 18.73 -11.10 -9.08
N PRO A 3 19.10 -11.84 -10.14
CA PRO A 3 18.26 -11.97 -11.32
C PRO A 3 16.98 -12.74 -10.99
N THR A 4 15.88 -12.35 -11.62
CA THR A 4 14.66 -13.15 -11.66
C THR A 4 14.68 -14.07 -12.89
N PRO A 5 13.80 -15.08 -12.97
CA PRO A 5 13.61 -15.88 -14.19
C PRO A 5 13.20 -15.06 -15.43
N THR A 6 12.66 -13.85 -15.25
CA THR A 6 12.33 -12.95 -16.37
C THR A 6 13.54 -12.08 -16.74
N PRO A 7 14.04 -12.16 -17.99
CA PRO A 7 15.14 -11.33 -18.46
C PRO A 7 14.86 -9.83 -18.27
N GLY A 8 15.88 -9.07 -17.87
CA GLY A 8 15.77 -7.63 -17.63
C GLY A 8 15.13 -7.25 -16.29
N LYS A 9 14.65 -8.22 -15.51
CA LYS A 9 14.09 -7.99 -14.17
C LYS A 9 14.98 -8.59 -13.09
N ALA A 10 15.35 -7.77 -12.11
CA ALA A 10 16.26 -8.18 -11.04
C ALA A 10 16.01 -7.38 -9.77
N HIS A 11 16.24 -8.03 -8.64
CA HIS A 11 16.32 -7.34 -7.35
C HIS A 11 17.72 -6.77 -7.13
N LEU A 12 17.80 -5.70 -6.34
CA LEU A 12 19.06 -5.22 -5.80
C LEU A 12 19.05 -5.42 -4.29
N THR A 13 20.09 -6.07 -3.78
CA THR A 13 20.34 -6.19 -2.34
C THR A 13 21.74 -5.68 -2.03
N ALA A 14 21.86 -4.83 -1.02
CA ALA A 14 23.15 -4.43 -0.45
C ALA A 14 23.09 -4.61 1.07
N ARG A 15 24.18 -5.11 1.68
CA ARG A 15 24.23 -5.34 3.12
C ARG A 15 25.44 -4.65 3.72
N LEU A 16 25.18 -3.71 4.62
CA LEU A 16 26.17 -3.14 5.51
C LEU A 16 26.31 -4.05 6.73
N ARG A 17 27.49 -4.64 6.91
CA ARG A 17 27.77 -5.57 8.01
C ARG A 17 28.15 -4.82 9.28
N ALA A 18 27.53 -5.17 10.39
CA ALA A 18 28.04 -4.82 11.72
C ALA A 18 29.30 -5.64 12.01
N ALA A 19 30.27 -5.03 12.70
CA ALA A 19 31.49 -5.75 13.12
C ALA A 19 31.17 -6.83 14.16
N ASN A 20 30.32 -6.49 15.14
CA ASN A 20 29.90 -7.38 16.22
C ASN A 20 28.37 -7.31 16.40
N PRO A 21 27.58 -7.95 15.52
CA PRO A 21 26.13 -7.89 15.60
C PRO A 21 25.61 -8.62 16.85
N THR A 22 24.80 -7.94 17.65
CA THR A 22 24.05 -8.54 18.79
C THR A 22 22.57 -8.71 18.47
N GLU A 23 22.12 -8.18 17.34
CA GLU A 23 20.72 -8.07 16.94
C GLU A 23 20.52 -8.57 15.50
N LYS A 24 19.32 -9.05 15.19
CA LYS A 24 18.97 -9.46 13.82
C LYS A 24 19.01 -8.27 12.85
N PRO A 25 19.27 -8.50 11.55
CA PRO A 25 19.38 -7.42 10.57
C PRO A 25 18.14 -6.52 10.50
N LEU A 26 18.35 -5.26 10.12
CA LEU A 26 17.31 -4.34 9.70
C LEU A 26 17.21 -4.37 8.17
N LEU A 27 16.02 -4.63 7.64
CA LEU A 27 15.73 -4.55 6.21
C LEU A 27 15.06 -3.21 5.89
N LEU A 28 15.69 -2.43 5.00
CA LEU A 28 15.10 -1.27 4.34
C LEU A 28 14.56 -1.76 2.99
N ALA A 29 13.28 -2.09 2.94
CA ALA A 29 12.62 -2.65 1.78
C ALA A 29 11.86 -1.56 1.01
N GLY A 30 12.19 -1.41 -0.27
CA GLY A 30 11.39 -0.65 -1.24
C GLY A 30 11.29 -1.44 -2.54
N HIS A 31 10.39 -1.02 -3.42
CA HIS A 31 10.23 -1.61 -4.75
C HIS A 31 10.58 -0.59 -5.83
N ALA A 32 11.01 -1.09 -6.98
CA ALA A 32 11.48 -0.28 -8.11
C ALA A 32 10.55 -0.36 -9.32
N ASP A 33 9.67 -1.37 -9.36
CA ASP A 33 8.58 -1.46 -10.32
C ASP A 33 7.53 -0.38 -10.06
N VAL A 34 6.67 -0.20 -11.06
CA VAL A 34 5.61 0.80 -11.03
C VAL A 34 4.45 0.28 -11.87
N VAL A 35 3.23 0.64 -11.50
CA VAL A 35 2.06 0.37 -12.36
C VAL A 35 2.13 1.11 -13.70
N GLY A 36 1.33 0.61 -14.66
CA GLY A 36 1.16 1.21 -15.98
C GLY A 36 0.67 2.67 -15.95
N VAL A 37 0.83 3.35 -17.09
CA VAL A 37 0.37 4.73 -17.29
C VAL A 37 -0.38 4.86 -18.61
N GLU A 38 -1.48 5.61 -18.59
CA GLU A 38 -2.17 6.10 -19.78
C GLU A 38 -1.64 7.50 -20.06
N ARG A 39 -0.63 7.63 -20.94
CA ARG A 39 0.14 8.87 -21.12
C ARG A 39 -0.74 10.06 -21.50
N GLU A 40 -1.83 9.81 -22.20
CA GLU A 40 -2.80 10.80 -22.67
C GLU A 40 -3.54 11.48 -21.52
N LEU A 41 -3.59 10.86 -20.34
CA LEU A 41 -4.19 11.41 -19.12
C LEU A 41 -3.18 12.21 -18.27
N TRP A 42 -1.91 12.26 -18.67
CA TRP A 42 -0.89 13.01 -17.94
C TRP A 42 -0.66 14.40 -18.55
N ASN A 43 -0.61 15.41 -17.69
CA ASN A 43 -0.27 16.78 -18.07
C ASN A 43 1.25 17.01 -18.26
N VAL A 44 2.08 16.02 -17.90
CA VAL A 44 3.55 16.03 -17.97
C VAL A 44 4.04 14.65 -18.35
N ASP A 45 5.30 14.49 -18.77
CA ASP A 45 5.85 13.14 -18.98
C ASP A 45 5.82 12.34 -17.65
N PRO A 46 5.07 11.23 -17.56
CA PRO A 46 5.00 10.42 -16.34
C PRO A 46 6.35 9.91 -15.87
N PHE A 47 7.33 9.76 -16.76
CA PHE A 47 8.66 9.26 -16.41
C PHE A 47 9.74 10.34 -16.42
N GLY A 48 9.37 11.60 -16.64
CA GLY A 48 10.29 12.73 -16.71
C GLY A 48 10.74 13.27 -15.35
N GLY A 49 10.01 12.97 -14.27
CA GLY A 49 10.37 13.40 -12.91
C GLY A 49 10.39 14.92 -12.72
N LEU A 50 9.38 15.62 -13.24
CA LEU A 50 9.31 17.08 -13.20
C LEU A 50 9.29 17.59 -11.76
N VAL A 51 10.19 18.52 -11.43
CA VAL A 51 10.17 19.22 -10.15
C VAL A 51 9.38 20.52 -10.29
N ARG A 52 8.28 20.67 -9.55
CA ARG A 52 7.43 21.86 -9.59
C ARG A 52 6.78 22.12 -8.23
N GLY A 53 6.92 23.33 -7.71
CA GLY A 53 6.28 23.73 -6.45
C GLY A 53 6.83 23.02 -5.20
N GLY A 54 8.03 22.45 -5.26
CA GLY A 54 8.59 21.62 -4.19
C GLY A 54 8.29 20.12 -4.34
N ASP A 55 7.42 19.76 -5.27
CA ASP A 55 7.03 18.37 -5.52
C ASP A 55 7.77 17.76 -6.72
N ILE A 56 7.92 16.44 -6.69
CA ILE A 56 8.38 15.63 -7.84
C ILE A 56 7.15 14.97 -8.46
N ILE A 57 6.81 15.36 -9.69
CA ILE A 57 5.68 14.84 -10.44
C ILE A 57 6.17 13.75 -11.39
N GLY A 58 5.79 12.50 -11.11
CA GLY A 58 6.10 11.37 -11.97
C GLY A 58 5.61 10.04 -11.39
N ARG A 59 5.34 9.07 -12.28
CA ARG A 59 5.01 7.69 -11.91
C ARG A 59 6.16 7.09 -11.11
N GLY A 60 5.83 6.63 -9.90
CA GLY A 60 6.79 6.04 -8.98
C GLY A 60 7.39 7.00 -7.97
N SER A 61 7.17 8.31 -8.11
CA SER A 61 7.69 9.33 -7.19
C SER A 61 7.30 9.04 -5.74
N MET A 62 6.02 8.77 -5.49
CA MET A 62 5.50 8.40 -4.18
C MET A 62 5.56 6.89 -3.92
N ASP A 63 5.18 6.06 -4.90
CA ASP A 63 5.05 4.61 -4.75
C ASP A 63 5.91 3.84 -5.78
N PHE A 64 7.10 3.35 -5.43
CA PHE A 64 7.82 3.66 -4.17
C PHE A 64 9.27 4.11 -4.40
N LYS A 65 9.57 4.70 -5.56
CA LYS A 65 10.94 5.13 -5.91
C LYS A 65 11.45 6.26 -5.02
N GLY A 66 10.60 7.18 -4.57
CA GLY A 66 10.99 8.24 -3.63
C GLY A 66 11.44 7.68 -2.28
N GLY A 67 10.66 6.75 -1.72
CA GLY A 67 11.01 6.06 -0.48
C GLY A 67 12.27 5.19 -0.64
N LEU A 68 12.39 4.47 -1.76
CA LEU A 68 13.59 3.71 -2.10
C LEU A 68 14.84 4.61 -2.21
N ALA A 69 14.71 5.80 -2.82
CA ALA A 69 15.79 6.77 -2.89
C ALA A 69 16.19 7.27 -1.50
N ALA A 70 15.22 7.58 -0.63
CA ALA A 70 15.48 7.98 0.74
C ALA A 70 16.21 6.89 1.54
N PHE A 71 15.78 5.64 1.44
CA PHE A 71 16.47 4.50 2.07
C PHE A 71 17.87 4.29 1.52
N THR A 72 18.06 4.44 0.21
CA THR A 72 19.39 4.34 -0.43
C THR A 72 20.33 5.41 0.10
N VAL A 73 19.89 6.66 0.17
CA VAL A 73 20.69 7.77 0.73
C VAL A 73 21.01 7.53 2.21
N ALA A 74 20.04 7.06 3.01
CA ALA A 74 20.26 6.73 4.41
C ALA A 74 21.31 5.62 4.59
N ALA A 75 21.22 4.53 3.81
CA ALA A 75 22.18 3.44 3.83
C ALA A 75 23.59 3.90 3.42
N MET A 76 23.70 4.75 2.40
CA MET A 76 24.97 5.34 1.96
C MET A 76 25.59 6.24 3.03
N ARG A 77 24.77 7.08 3.69
CA ARG A 77 25.23 7.93 4.80
C ARG A 77 25.74 7.10 5.96
N LEU A 78 25.04 6.02 6.31
CA LEU A 78 25.44 5.10 7.37
C LEU A 78 26.76 4.38 7.05
N ALA A 79 26.92 3.92 5.81
CA ALA A 79 28.16 3.29 5.37
C ALA A 79 29.36 4.26 5.43
N ARG A 80 29.14 5.54 5.09
CA ARG A 80 30.18 6.58 5.12
C ARG A 80 30.53 7.06 6.53
N SER A 81 29.56 7.06 7.46
CA SER A 81 29.78 7.53 8.82
C SER A 81 30.68 6.60 9.64
N LYS A 82 30.86 5.35 9.21
CA LYS A 82 31.57 4.29 9.95
C LYS A 82 31.02 4.12 11.37
N ALA A 83 29.72 4.36 11.55
CA ALA A 83 29.06 4.16 12.83
C ALA A 83 29.20 2.71 13.31
N THR A 84 29.41 2.51 14.60
CA THR A 84 29.35 1.19 15.22
C THR A 84 27.92 0.71 15.24
N LEU A 85 27.62 -0.35 14.49
CA LEU A 85 26.28 -0.94 14.40
C LEU A 85 26.19 -2.19 15.28
N ASN A 86 25.04 -2.38 15.92
CA ASN A 86 24.72 -3.61 16.65
C ASN A 86 23.95 -4.64 15.80
N ARG A 87 23.60 -4.30 14.56
CA ARG A 87 22.93 -5.14 13.57
C ARG A 87 23.37 -4.80 12.16
N ASP A 88 23.27 -5.77 11.27
CA ASP A 88 23.40 -5.52 9.83
C ASP A 88 22.26 -4.64 9.33
N VAL A 89 22.52 -3.85 8.29
CA VAL A 89 21.50 -3.11 7.55
C VAL A 89 21.46 -3.60 6.11
N ILE A 90 20.31 -4.05 5.67
CA ILE A 90 20.06 -4.57 4.33
C ILE A 90 19.21 -3.56 3.57
N LEU A 91 19.66 -3.09 2.42
CA LEU A 91 18.85 -2.36 1.46
C LEU A 91 18.32 -3.36 0.43
N LEU A 92 17.00 -3.37 0.19
CA LEU A 92 16.34 -4.13 -0.85
C LEU A 92 15.59 -3.18 -1.80
N ALA A 93 15.91 -3.27 -3.09
CA ALA A 93 15.05 -2.83 -4.18
C ALA A 93 14.40 -4.08 -4.80
N GLU A 94 13.12 -4.28 -4.49
CA GLU A 94 12.25 -5.30 -5.06
C GLU A 94 11.86 -4.93 -6.50
N ALA A 95 11.49 -5.92 -7.31
CA ALA A 95 11.28 -5.75 -8.74
C ALA A 95 9.84 -5.99 -9.22
N ASP A 96 8.93 -6.42 -8.34
CA ASP A 96 7.61 -6.94 -8.74
C ASP A 96 6.53 -6.80 -7.65
N GLU A 97 6.60 -5.74 -6.85
CA GLU A 97 5.65 -5.54 -5.75
C GLU A 97 4.23 -5.24 -6.24
N GLU A 98 4.09 -4.58 -7.39
CA GLU A 98 2.83 -4.06 -7.97
C GLU A 98 1.96 -5.15 -8.62
N GLY A 99 2.20 -6.42 -8.26
CA GLY A 99 1.44 -7.59 -8.74
C GLY A 99 2.21 -8.51 -9.68
N GLY A 100 3.55 -8.47 -9.66
CA GLY A 100 4.37 -9.38 -10.44
C GLY A 100 4.66 -10.71 -9.72
N ASP A 101 5.13 -11.70 -10.47
CA ASP A 101 5.37 -13.06 -9.96
C ASP A 101 6.63 -13.17 -9.08
N TYR A 102 7.55 -12.21 -9.19
CA TYR A 102 8.86 -12.28 -8.55
C TYR A 102 9.00 -11.29 -7.40
N GLY A 103 7.92 -11.01 -6.66
CA GLY A 103 7.96 -10.11 -5.50
C GLY A 103 8.65 -10.69 -4.25
N THR A 104 8.40 -10.07 -3.10
CA THR A 104 9.01 -10.44 -1.81
C THR A 104 8.71 -11.90 -1.41
N SER A 105 7.53 -12.45 -1.75
CA SER A 105 7.22 -13.86 -1.52
C SER A 105 8.18 -14.79 -2.27
N TRP A 106 8.47 -14.49 -3.55
CA TRP A 106 9.44 -15.24 -4.33
C TRP A 106 10.85 -15.13 -3.74
N LEU A 107 11.26 -13.94 -3.30
CA LEU A 107 12.54 -13.76 -2.60
C LEU A 107 12.61 -14.57 -1.30
N ALA A 108 11.52 -14.65 -0.55
CA ALA A 108 11.46 -15.43 0.68
C ALA A 108 11.61 -16.93 0.42
N GLU A 109 11.02 -17.44 -0.66
CA GLU A 109 11.12 -18.85 -1.03
C GLU A 109 12.48 -19.21 -1.63
N ASN A 110 13.05 -18.34 -2.48
CA ASN A 110 14.18 -18.70 -3.35
C ASN A 110 15.52 -18.09 -2.90
N ARG A 111 15.46 -17.03 -2.09
CA ARG A 111 16.61 -16.16 -1.75
C ARG A 111 16.58 -15.68 -0.30
N TRP A 112 15.92 -16.40 0.63
CA TRP A 112 15.78 -16.02 2.04
C TRP A 112 17.04 -15.44 2.70
N PRO A 113 18.24 -16.05 2.56
CA PRO A 113 19.44 -15.54 3.24
C PRO A 113 19.85 -14.12 2.82
N LYS A 114 19.33 -13.61 1.70
CA LYS A 114 19.58 -12.25 1.20
C LYS A 114 18.73 -11.20 1.91
N ILE A 115 17.52 -11.56 2.34
CA ILE A 115 16.53 -10.64 2.90
C ILE A 115 16.16 -10.94 4.36
N GLU A 116 16.69 -12.01 4.94
CA GLU A 116 16.45 -12.38 6.34
C GLU A 116 16.80 -11.22 7.29
N ALA A 117 15.80 -10.79 8.06
CA ALA A 117 15.88 -9.65 8.96
C ALA A 117 14.98 -9.85 10.17
N GLY A 118 15.31 -9.18 11.28
CA GLY A 118 14.45 -9.14 12.47
C GLY A 118 13.38 -8.07 12.39
N ILE A 119 13.64 -6.99 11.63
CA ILE A 119 12.72 -5.89 11.40
C ILE A 119 12.81 -5.51 9.93
N SER A 120 11.65 -5.29 9.29
CA SER A 120 11.56 -4.70 7.95
C SER A 120 10.86 -3.36 8.04
N LEU A 121 11.49 -2.33 7.47
CA LEU A 121 10.88 -1.04 7.19
C LEU A 121 10.51 -1.02 5.71
N LYS A 122 9.21 -0.96 5.44
CA LYS A 122 8.65 -0.85 4.11
C LYS A 122 7.57 0.22 4.15
N GLY A 123 7.67 1.22 3.28
CA GLY A 123 6.64 2.25 3.20
C GLY A 123 6.42 3.00 4.50
N GLY A 124 5.25 3.64 4.58
CA GLY A 124 4.83 4.48 5.69
C GLY A 124 4.30 5.80 5.17
N TRP A 125 3.44 6.43 5.97
CA TRP A 125 2.82 7.71 5.61
C TRP A 125 3.20 8.76 6.62
N VAL A 126 3.63 9.91 6.14
CA VAL A 126 3.65 11.14 6.93
C VAL A 126 2.39 11.91 6.56
N LEU A 127 1.47 12.00 7.50
CA LEU A 127 0.26 12.80 7.33
C LEU A 127 0.54 14.22 7.78
N GLU A 128 0.34 15.16 6.87
CA GLU A 128 0.51 16.59 7.09
C GLU A 128 -0.85 17.27 7.35
N ASP A 129 -0.82 18.45 7.95
CA ASP A 129 -1.98 19.33 7.97
C ASP A 129 -2.08 20.17 6.67
N ARG A 130 -3.09 21.02 6.58
CA ARG A 130 -3.31 21.89 5.40
C ARG A 130 -2.18 22.88 5.16
N ALA A 131 -1.31 23.12 6.14
CA ALA A 131 -0.15 24.00 6.00
C ALA A 131 1.12 23.21 5.62
N GLY A 132 1.01 21.91 5.32
CA GLY A 132 2.15 21.05 5.01
C GLY A 132 2.99 20.70 6.23
N THR A 133 2.49 20.91 7.45
CA THR A 133 3.24 20.55 8.66
C THR A 133 3.02 19.07 8.98
N PRO A 134 4.07 18.23 9.10
CA PRO A 134 3.94 16.85 9.53
C PRO A 134 3.25 16.73 10.90
N ARG A 135 2.16 15.97 10.96
CA ARG A 135 1.36 15.78 12.19
C ARG A 135 1.44 14.36 12.73
N LEU A 136 1.54 13.38 11.84
CA LEU A 136 1.52 11.97 12.20
C LEU A 136 2.44 11.19 11.28
N MET A 137 3.37 10.43 11.85
CA MET A 137 4.07 9.37 11.14
C MET A 137 3.35 8.05 11.42
N GLY A 138 2.84 7.41 10.37
CA GLY A 138 2.20 6.11 10.45
C GLY A 138 3.24 4.99 10.49
N ILE A 139 3.15 4.15 11.53
CA ILE A 139 3.84 2.86 11.58
C ILE A 139 2.77 1.79 11.42
N THR A 140 2.75 1.13 10.26
CA THR A 140 1.86 0.02 9.98
C THR A 140 2.57 -1.29 10.30
N THR A 141 1.85 -2.20 10.97
CA THR A 141 2.39 -3.52 11.35
C THR A 141 1.62 -4.66 10.70
N VAL A 142 0.50 -4.35 10.06
CA VAL A 142 -0.39 -5.28 9.36
C VAL A 142 -1.05 -4.52 8.22
N ASP A 143 -1.08 -5.13 7.04
CA ASP A 143 -1.79 -4.60 5.88
C ASP A 143 -3.01 -5.46 5.56
N LYS A 144 -3.96 -4.87 4.83
CA LYS A 144 -5.10 -5.63 4.29
C LYS A 144 -4.59 -6.60 3.24
N ASN A 145 -5.15 -7.81 3.23
CA ASN A 145 -4.91 -8.73 2.13
C ASN A 145 -5.99 -8.56 1.05
N SER A 146 -5.65 -8.85 -0.20
CA SER A 146 -6.56 -8.87 -1.34
C SER A 146 -6.81 -10.30 -1.78
N LEU A 147 -8.05 -10.61 -2.17
CA LEU A 147 -8.40 -11.87 -2.80
C LEU A 147 -8.99 -11.59 -4.19
N SER A 148 -8.28 -12.06 -5.21
CA SER A 148 -8.77 -12.05 -6.58
C SER A 148 -9.57 -13.33 -6.85
N VAL A 149 -10.81 -13.19 -7.33
CA VAL A 149 -11.70 -14.32 -7.65
C VAL A 149 -12.19 -14.19 -9.08
N THR A 150 -12.04 -15.27 -9.85
CA THR A 150 -12.61 -15.37 -11.21
C THR A 150 -13.98 -16.05 -11.15
N LEU A 151 -15.03 -15.32 -11.54
CA LEU A 151 -16.39 -15.85 -11.63
C LEU A 151 -16.69 -16.31 -13.06
N ARG A 152 -17.10 -17.57 -13.22
CA ARG A 152 -17.50 -18.14 -14.50
C ARG A 152 -18.89 -18.75 -14.40
N THR A 153 -19.79 -18.36 -15.30
CA THR A 153 -21.12 -18.93 -15.43
C THR A 153 -21.26 -19.67 -16.77
N ARG A 154 -22.22 -20.61 -16.82
CA ARG A 154 -22.65 -21.29 -18.05
C ARG A 154 -24.18 -21.24 -18.10
N GLY A 155 -24.72 -21.23 -19.32
CA GLY A 155 -26.15 -21.17 -19.59
C GLY A 155 -26.45 -21.69 -20.99
N THR A 156 -27.71 -22.05 -21.23
CA THR A 156 -28.15 -22.54 -22.53
C THR A 156 -28.09 -21.43 -23.58
N SER A 157 -27.54 -21.75 -24.76
CA SER A 157 -27.50 -20.80 -25.89
C SER A 157 -28.88 -20.73 -26.54
N THR A 158 -29.34 -19.51 -26.84
CA THR A 158 -30.65 -19.28 -27.47
C THR A 158 -30.58 -18.07 -28.39
N HIS A 159 -31.53 -17.99 -29.32
CA HIS A 159 -31.71 -16.81 -30.16
C HIS A 159 -32.03 -15.59 -29.26
N SER A 160 -31.45 -14.42 -29.57
CA SER A 160 -31.57 -13.21 -28.71
C SER A 160 -33.03 -12.78 -28.46
N SER A 161 -33.93 -13.06 -29.41
CA SER A 161 -35.38 -12.81 -29.26
C SER A 161 -36.14 -13.83 -28.39
N ARG A 162 -35.48 -14.91 -27.92
CA ARG A 162 -36.07 -15.97 -27.08
C ARG A 162 -35.20 -16.25 -25.85
N PRO A 163 -35.02 -15.28 -24.95
CA PRO A 163 -34.16 -15.46 -23.79
C PRO A 163 -34.68 -16.59 -22.87
N LEU A 164 -33.76 -17.43 -22.40
CA LEU A 164 -34.03 -18.44 -21.38
C LEU A 164 -33.59 -17.95 -20.00
N PRO A 165 -34.30 -18.31 -18.90
CA PRO A 165 -33.95 -17.88 -17.53
C PRO A 165 -32.56 -18.34 -17.04
N ASP A 166 -31.96 -19.32 -17.71
CA ASP A 166 -30.68 -19.91 -17.36
C ASP A 166 -29.48 -19.28 -18.12
N SER A 167 -29.69 -18.16 -18.80
CA SER A 167 -28.64 -17.40 -19.49
C SER A 167 -27.41 -17.17 -18.60
N ALA A 168 -26.22 -17.39 -19.18
CA ALA A 168 -24.96 -17.18 -18.49
C ALA A 168 -24.78 -15.72 -18.02
N ILE A 169 -25.23 -14.76 -18.84
CA ILE A 169 -25.14 -13.32 -18.56
C ILE A 169 -26.03 -12.98 -17.36
N ASP A 170 -27.28 -13.39 -17.39
CA ASP A 170 -28.26 -13.11 -16.34
C ASP A 170 -27.85 -13.76 -14.99
N ARG A 171 -27.36 -15.01 -15.03
CA ARG A 171 -26.76 -15.67 -13.86
C ARG A 171 -25.59 -14.89 -13.27
N LEU A 172 -24.69 -14.39 -14.12
CA LEU A 172 -23.52 -13.61 -13.67
C LEU A 172 -23.96 -12.27 -13.08
N THR A 173 -24.86 -11.55 -13.74
CA THR A 173 -25.39 -10.27 -13.25
C THR A 173 -26.05 -10.41 -11.88
N ARG A 174 -26.85 -11.46 -11.66
CA ARG A 174 -27.43 -11.75 -10.34
C ARG A 174 -26.38 -12.05 -9.27
N ALA A 175 -25.34 -12.82 -9.61
CA ALA A 175 -24.25 -13.11 -8.68
C ALA A 175 -23.50 -11.83 -8.30
N LEU A 176 -23.15 -10.99 -9.27
CA LEU A 176 -22.52 -9.69 -9.05
C LEU A 176 -23.38 -8.76 -8.20
N ALA A 177 -24.69 -8.70 -8.46
CA ALA A 177 -25.62 -7.89 -7.66
C ALA A 177 -25.68 -8.35 -6.19
N ARG A 178 -25.59 -9.67 -5.94
CA ARG A 178 -25.51 -10.21 -4.58
C ARG A 178 -24.20 -9.84 -3.89
N ILE A 179 -23.07 -9.95 -4.59
CA ILE A 179 -21.75 -9.58 -4.07
C ILE A 179 -21.69 -8.08 -3.76
N GLY A 180 -22.13 -7.23 -4.70
CA GLY A 180 -22.09 -5.76 -4.52
C GLY A 180 -23.00 -5.25 -3.41
N ARG A 181 -24.01 -6.03 -3.01
CA ARG A 181 -24.90 -5.72 -1.86
C ARG A 181 -24.50 -6.46 -0.59
N TYR A 182 -23.43 -7.25 -0.62
CA TYR A 182 -22.98 -7.98 0.55
C TYR A 182 -22.34 -6.99 1.54
N GLU A 183 -23.07 -6.67 2.61
CA GLU A 183 -22.51 -5.89 3.71
C GLU A 183 -21.65 -6.80 4.58
N THR A 184 -20.34 -6.56 4.57
CA THR A 184 -19.45 -7.18 5.55
C THR A 184 -19.79 -6.69 6.95
N THR A 185 -19.63 -7.57 7.93
CA THR A 185 -19.61 -7.15 9.34
C THR A 185 -18.39 -6.24 9.52
N PRO A 186 -18.54 -4.98 9.98
CA PRO A 186 -17.40 -4.13 10.25
C PRO A 186 -16.43 -4.88 11.16
N PRO A 187 -15.15 -4.92 10.78
CA PRO A 187 -14.17 -5.62 11.59
C PRO A 187 -14.15 -5.01 12.99
N GLU A 188 -13.92 -5.88 13.96
CA GLU A 188 -13.55 -5.45 15.30
C GLU A 188 -12.31 -4.57 15.22
N LEU A 189 -12.33 -3.41 15.88
CA LEU A 189 -11.12 -2.62 15.99
C LEU A 189 -10.19 -3.30 16.97
N ASP A 190 -9.14 -3.91 16.44
CA ASP A 190 -8.03 -4.44 17.20
C ASP A 190 -7.28 -3.31 17.96
N PRO A 191 -6.41 -3.66 18.93
CA PRO A 191 -5.66 -2.66 19.70
C PRO A 191 -4.82 -1.70 18.86
N THR A 192 -4.23 -2.17 17.75
CA THR A 192 -3.40 -1.39 16.83
C THR A 192 -4.25 -0.37 16.07
N ALA A 193 -5.36 -0.80 15.46
CA ALA A 193 -6.30 0.07 14.77
C ALA A 193 -6.88 1.14 15.73
N ARG A 194 -7.22 0.75 16.97
CA ARG A 194 -7.67 1.71 17.99
C ARG A 194 -6.60 2.71 18.38
N ARG A 195 -5.34 2.27 18.52
CA ARG A 195 -4.21 3.16 18.82
C ARG A 195 -4.03 4.17 17.69
N TYR A 196 -3.99 3.71 16.44
CA TYR A 196 -3.88 4.57 15.26
C TYR A 196 -4.96 5.64 15.25
N LEU A 197 -6.24 5.26 15.34
CA LEU A 197 -7.36 6.19 15.30
C LEU A 197 -7.35 7.19 16.47
N ARG A 198 -6.96 6.75 17.68
CA ARG A 198 -6.80 7.66 18.83
C ARG A 198 -5.72 8.69 18.59
N THR A 199 -4.53 8.26 18.16
CA THR A 199 -3.43 9.17 17.84
C THR A 199 -3.83 10.14 16.73
N TRP A 200 -4.54 9.66 15.71
CA TRP A 200 -5.07 10.49 14.63
C TRP A 200 -6.00 11.59 15.17
N THR A 201 -6.94 11.27 16.06
CA THR A 201 -7.83 12.28 16.66
C THR A 201 -7.13 13.30 17.56
N SER A 202 -5.94 12.97 18.06
CA SER A 202 -5.08 13.89 18.81
C SER A 202 -4.24 14.79 17.90
N ALA A 203 -3.83 14.29 16.73
CA ALA A 203 -3.04 15.02 15.74
C ALA A 203 -3.89 15.99 14.90
N PHE A 204 -5.13 15.60 14.58
CA PHE A 204 -6.03 16.34 13.71
C PHE A 204 -7.24 16.92 14.45
N ARG A 205 -7.85 17.96 13.88
CA ARG A 205 -9.02 18.68 14.42
C ARG A 205 -10.15 18.74 13.38
N GLY A 206 -11.30 19.27 13.77
CA GLY A 206 -12.46 19.43 12.88
C GLY A 206 -13.35 18.19 12.78
N ARG A 207 -14.23 18.19 11.76
CA ARG A 207 -15.30 17.19 11.58
C ARG A 207 -14.76 15.76 11.47
N GLY A 208 -13.69 15.54 10.71
CA GLY A 208 -13.07 14.21 10.60
C GLY A 208 -12.63 13.64 11.96
N ALA A 209 -12.04 14.46 12.84
CA ALA A 209 -11.68 14.05 14.20
C ALA A 209 -12.92 13.70 15.05
N THR A 210 -14.02 14.40 14.85
CA THR A 210 -15.29 14.10 15.52
C THR A 210 -15.90 12.79 15.05
N ASP A 211 -15.88 12.53 13.74
CA ASP A 211 -16.41 11.29 13.15
C ASP A 211 -15.59 10.07 13.61
N VAL A 212 -14.25 10.17 13.61
CA VAL A 212 -13.38 9.10 14.13
C VAL A 212 -13.61 8.86 15.62
N ARG A 213 -13.81 9.90 16.43
CA ARG A 213 -14.17 9.76 17.85
C ARG A 213 -15.51 9.05 18.03
N ALA A 214 -16.51 9.36 17.21
CA ALA A 214 -17.80 8.67 17.23
C ALA A 214 -17.63 7.18 16.86
N TYR A 215 -16.84 6.89 15.83
CA TYR A 215 -16.51 5.53 15.40
C TYR A 215 -15.79 4.73 16.50
N LEU A 216 -14.84 5.32 17.20
CA LEU A 216 -14.13 4.70 18.33
C LEU A 216 -15.07 4.34 19.50
N ARG A 217 -16.11 5.13 19.74
CA ARG A 217 -17.11 4.89 20.81
C ARG A 217 -18.21 3.93 20.39
N ALA A 218 -18.41 3.69 19.10
CA ALA A 218 -19.48 2.85 18.59
C ALA A 218 -19.33 1.39 19.06
N LYS A 219 -20.37 0.88 19.72
CA LYS A 219 -20.45 -0.51 20.19
C LYS A 219 -21.29 -1.35 19.23
N GLY A 220 -20.71 -2.46 18.80
CA GLY A 220 -21.34 -3.42 17.90
C GLY A 220 -21.32 -3.03 16.41
N PRO A 221 -21.51 -4.01 15.51
CA PRO A 221 -21.47 -3.84 14.06
C PRO A 221 -22.36 -2.72 13.51
N ALA A 222 -23.62 -2.65 13.95
CA ALA A 222 -24.59 -1.69 13.41
C ALA A 222 -24.25 -0.23 13.76
N ALA A 223 -23.78 0.04 14.98
CA ALA A 223 -23.38 1.38 15.38
C ALA A 223 -22.09 1.82 14.65
N ARG A 224 -21.13 0.89 14.48
CA ARG A 224 -19.90 1.14 13.72
C ARG A 224 -20.21 1.44 12.25
N ARG A 225 -21.14 0.70 11.61
CA ARG A 225 -21.62 1.01 10.24
C ARG A 225 -22.17 2.43 10.14
N ARG A 226 -23.04 2.83 11.08
CA ARG A 226 -23.59 4.20 11.09
C ARG A 226 -22.50 5.27 11.27
N ALA A 227 -21.52 5.02 12.14
CA ALA A 227 -20.43 5.95 12.39
C ALA A 227 -19.35 5.96 11.27
N ALA A 228 -19.21 4.88 10.50
CA ALA A 228 -18.28 4.78 9.39
C ALA A 228 -18.84 5.36 8.08
N ARG A 229 -20.17 5.56 7.98
CA ARG A 229 -20.76 6.26 6.84
C ARG A 229 -20.27 7.71 6.85
N PRO A 230 -19.64 8.21 5.78
CA PRO A 230 -19.32 9.62 5.67
C PRO A 230 -20.61 10.41 5.87
N SER A 231 -20.62 11.39 6.78
CA SER A 231 -21.63 12.43 6.67
C SER A 231 -21.47 13.06 5.29
N SER A 232 -22.56 13.28 4.56
CA SER A 232 -22.61 13.71 3.14
C SER A 232 -21.85 15.00 2.80
N ALA A 233 -21.15 15.61 3.75
CA ALA A 233 -20.29 16.78 3.58
C ALA A 233 -18.80 16.46 3.38
N ALA A 234 -18.36 15.20 3.52
CA ALA A 234 -16.93 14.84 3.46
C ALA A 234 -16.45 14.36 2.06
N SER A 235 -17.35 14.09 1.13
CA SER A 235 -17.02 13.61 -0.23
C SER A 235 -16.57 14.71 -1.19
N THR A 236 -16.58 15.98 -0.77
CA THR A 236 -16.23 17.13 -1.62
C THR A 236 -14.84 17.70 -1.38
N ALA A 237 -14.00 17.05 -0.56
CA ALA A 237 -12.70 17.61 -0.16
C ALA A 237 -11.46 16.82 -0.63
N SER A 238 -11.60 15.79 -1.48
CA SER A 238 -10.45 15.05 -2.02
C SER A 238 -10.48 14.81 -3.53
N SER A 239 -11.33 15.54 -4.26
CA SER A 239 -11.40 15.48 -5.73
C SER A 239 -11.52 16.89 -6.31
N SER A 240 -10.49 17.71 -6.11
CA SER A 240 -10.19 18.87 -6.94
C SER A 240 -8.82 19.39 -6.52
N THR A 241 -7.94 19.61 -7.50
CA THR A 241 -6.54 20.08 -7.41
C THR A 241 -5.57 19.01 -6.89
N ALA A 242 -4.58 18.50 -7.62
CA ALA A 242 -3.89 18.90 -8.86
C ALA A 242 -3.52 17.65 -9.67
#